data_AF-A0A8J4ST40-F1
#
_entry.id   AF-A0A8J4ST40-F1
#
_cell.length_a   1.000
_cell.length_b   1.000
_cell.length_c   1.000
_cell.angle_alpha   90.00
_cell.angle_beta   90.00
_cell.angle_gamma   90.00
#
_symmetry.space_group_name_H-M   'P 1'
#
loop_
_entity.id
_entity.type
_entity.pdbx_description
1 polymer ?
#
loop_
_entity_poly.entity_id
_entity_poly.type
_entity_poly.pdbx_seq_one_letter_code
_entity_poly.pdbx_strand_id
1 'polypeptide(L)'
;MSYRHPKKFKLDNEKNTLLLTNKMLKRCSIIGYIDNNLILIKTVDMTGTKQNERLGCSIFAIDQHACHERILLEKLESHFETAIASLKNTSPTEIFPTTTVSLEINYPLSKNPSQRHSTKIRNTMARFGIHYKGSLSDTVSVFKVPALFATNGCIVSGAENSIRKFIRTILLYGTTDTNKLTTALKKIVRPFLQLRACRTAIRFGDPLDKSERRKLIDELSNCRLPFQCAHGRPTCALLAKLPKSD
;
A
#
# COMPACT_ATOMS: atom_id res chain seq x y z
N MET A 1 11.43 -7.07 13.45
CA MET A 1 12.50 -6.60 12.54
C MET A 1 12.02 -5.33 11.85
N SER A 2 12.58 -4.19 12.25
CA SER A 2 12.33 -2.88 11.63
C SER A 2 12.91 -2.91 10.21
N TYR A 3 12.05 -2.94 9.19
CA TYR A 3 12.47 -2.78 7.80
C TYR A 3 13.07 -1.37 7.66
N ARG A 4 14.40 -1.27 7.54
CA ARG A 4 15.06 0.00 7.19
C ARG A 4 14.57 0.41 5.80
N HIS A 5 13.73 1.44 5.76
CA HIS A 5 13.16 2.01 4.55
C HIS A 5 14.25 2.49 3.58
N PRO A 6 14.29 2.03 2.31
CA PRO A 6 15.10 2.69 1.30
C PRO A 6 14.43 4.02 0.92
N LYS A 7 14.79 5.11 1.62
CA LYS A 7 14.41 6.51 1.29
C LYS A 7 15.13 7.06 0.04
N LYS A 8 15.68 6.17 -0.80
CA LYS A 8 16.81 6.45 -1.68
C LYS A 8 16.79 5.50 -2.88
N PHE A 9 16.64 6.03 -4.10
CA PHE A 9 16.94 5.28 -5.32
C PHE A 9 18.44 5.36 -5.56
N LYS A 10 19.13 4.22 -5.60
CA LYS A 10 20.55 4.15 -5.95
C LYS A 10 20.66 3.61 -7.38
N LEU A 11 21.29 4.38 -8.26
CA LEU A 11 21.95 3.78 -9.42
C LEU A 11 23.37 3.39 -8.99
N ASP A 12 23.68 2.10 -8.98
CA ASP A 12 25.05 1.64 -8.82
C ASP A 12 25.81 1.93 -10.11
N ASN A 13 26.73 2.90 -10.02
CA ASN A 13 27.91 2.98 -10.86
C ASN A 13 29.06 3.44 -9.95
N GLU A 14 30.15 2.69 -10.02
CA GLU A 14 31.32 2.66 -9.13
C GLU A 14 32.04 4.02 -8.97
N LYS A 15 31.43 4.98 -8.25
CA LYS A 15 32.06 6.07 -7.46
C LYS A 15 31.14 7.24 -7.10
N ASN A 16 29.90 7.31 -7.58
CA ASN A 16 28.98 8.42 -7.24
C ASN A 16 27.52 7.94 -7.17
N THR A 17 27.06 7.56 -5.98
CA THR A 17 25.66 7.18 -5.75
C THR A 17 24.76 8.41 -5.87
N LEU A 18 24.22 8.65 -7.05
CA LEU A 18 23.13 9.62 -7.22
C LEU A 18 21.89 9.08 -6.55
N LEU A 19 21.34 9.91 -5.67
CA LEU A 19 20.23 9.56 -4.79
C LEU A 19 19.07 10.48 -5.13
N LEU A 20 18.13 10.01 -5.95
CA LEU A 20 16.81 10.65 -5.97
C LEU A 20 16.18 10.43 -4.59
N THR A 21 15.72 11.51 -3.97
CA THR A 21 15.10 11.49 -2.63
C THR A 21 13.69 12.06 -2.68
N ASN A 22 12.86 11.72 -1.71
CA ASN A 22 11.52 12.31 -1.53
C ASN A 22 11.55 13.84 -1.52
N LYS A 23 12.56 14.46 -0.89
CA LYS A 23 12.72 15.92 -0.85
C LYS A 23 13.01 16.49 -2.24
N MET A 24 13.75 15.76 -3.07
CA MET A 24 14.02 16.15 -4.45
C MET A 24 12.77 16.03 -5.32
N LEU A 25 11.93 14.99 -5.14
CA LEU A 25 10.62 14.90 -5.80
C LEU A 25 9.73 16.11 -5.48
N LYS A 26 9.66 16.53 -4.20
CA LYS A 26 8.88 17.72 -3.79
C LYS A 26 9.33 19.02 -4.44
N ARG A 27 10.63 19.16 -4.72
CA ARG A 27 11.23 20.40 -5.23
C ARG A 27 11.51 20.36 -6.73
N CYS A 28 11.25 19.23 -7.40
CA CYS A 28 11.58 19.08 -8.81
C CYS A 28 10.68 19.94 -9.71
N SER A 29 11.22 20.32 -10.86
CA SER A 29 10.43 20.91 -11.95
C SER A 29 10.00 19.81 -12.90
N ILE A 30 8.73 19.79 -13.31
CA ILE A 30 8.27 18.94 -14.42
C ILE A 30 8.64 19.66 -15.71
N ILE A 31 9.48 19.04 -16.53
CA ILE A 31 10.05 19.64 -17.74
C ILE A 31 9.48 19.05 -19.04
N GLY A 32 8.72 17.96 -18.94
CA GLY A 32 8.16 17.30 -20.11
C GLY A 32 7.25 16.13 -19.74
N TYR A 33 6.56 15.61 -20.74
CA TYR A 33 5.66 14.47 -20.62
C TYR A 33 5.61 13.76 -21.97
N ILE A 34 5.96 12.48 -21.96
CA ILE A 34 6.16 11.69 -23.17
C ILE A 34 5.03 10.66 -23.28
N ASP A 35 4.36 10.65 -24.43
CA ASP A 35 3.39 9.63 -24.87
C ASP A 35 2.27 9.30 -23.88
N ASN A 36 1.91 10.25 -23.02
CA ASN A 36 0.99 10.01 -21.91
C ASN A 36 1.43 8.90 -20.93
N ASN A 37 2.75 8.72 -20.74
CA ASN A 37 3.32 7.62 -19.94
C ASN A 37 4.37 8.09 -18.95
N LEU A 38 5.30 8.91 -19.42
CA LEU A 38 6.50 9.27 -18.66
C LEU A 38 6.51 10.76 -18.34
N ILE A 39 6.55 11.10 -17.06
CA ILE A 39 6.72 12.47 -16.58
C ILE A 39 8.23 12.73 -16.48
N LEU A 40 8.73 13.74 -17.19
CA LEU A 40 10.12 14.15 -17.07
C LEU A 40 10.27 15.18 -15.96
N ILE A 41 11.16 14.90 -15.01
CA ILE A 41 11.48 15.83 -13.93
C ILE A 41 12.94 16.26 -13.98
N LYS A 42 13.19 17.53 -13.69
CA LYS A 42 14.51 18.09 -13.40
C LYS A 42 14.64 18.30 -11.91
N THR A 43 15.64 17.68 -11.29
CA THR A 43 15.96 17.90 -9.88
C THR A 43 16.70 19.23 -9.72
N VAL A 44 16.51 19.88 -8.57
CA VAL A 44 17.31 21.04 -8.19
C VAL A 44 18.71 20.62 -7.75
N ASP A 45 19.70 21.47 -7.99
CA ASP A 45 21.05 21.31 -7.44
C ASP A 45 20.93 21.26 -5.91
N MET A 46 21.43 20.18 -5.33
CA MET A 46 21.48 19.99 -3.88
C MET A 46 22.94 20.17 -3.49
N THR A 47 23.24 21.30 -2.87
CA THR A 47 24.55 21.53 -2.23
C THR A 47 24.79 20.42 -1.21
N GLY A 48 25.78 19.56 -1.44
CA GLY A 48 26.25 18.63 -0.43
C GLY A 48 26.64 19.40 0.85
N THR A 49 26.39 18.82 2.02
CA THR A 49 26.81 19.37 3.31
C THR A 49 28.34 19.36 3.50
N LYS A 50 29.09 18.80 2.55
CA LYS A 50 30.54 18.91 2.44
C LYS A 50 30.87 19.98 1.40
N GLN A 51 31.70 20.95 1.76
CA GLN A 51 31.97 22.20 1.02
C GLN A 51 32.40 22.07 -0.45
N ASN A 52 32.58 20.88 -1.04
CA ASN A 52 33.05 20.71 -2.43
C ASN A 52 32.27 19.73 -3.31
N GLU A 53 31.11 19.21 -2.89
CA GLU A 53 30.29 18.30 -3.71
C GLU A 53 28.93 18.92 -4.04
N ARG A 54 28.90 19.92 -4.93
CA ARG A 54 27.68 20.24 -5.70
C ARG A 54 27.49 19.14 -6.74
N LEU A 55 26.48 18.29 -6.60
CA LEU A 55 26.05 17.41 -7.68
C LEU A 55 25.06 18.24 -8.51
N GLY A 56 25.42 18.57 -9.75
CA GLY A 56 24.56 19.34 -10.66
C GLY A 56 23.15 18.75 -10.83
N CYS A 57 22.28 19.45 -11.55
CA CYS A 57 20.90 18.99 -11.76
C CYS A 57 20.86 17.64 -12.49
N SER A 58 19.82 16.83 -12.24
CA SER A 58 19.62 15.56 -12.94
C SER A 58 18.23 15.51 -13.55
N ILE A 59 18.11 14.83 -14.69
CA ILE A 59 16.83 14.58 -15.36
C ILE A 59 16.43 13.12 -15.11
N PHE A 60 15.22 12.92 -14.63
CA PHE A 60 14.62 11.59 -14.44
C PHE A 60 13.35 11.46 -15.28
N ALA A 61 13.13 10.26 -15.82
CA ALA A 61 11.83 9.82 -16.29
C ALA A 61 11.09 9.13 -15.15
N ILE A 62 9.83 9.48 -14.96
CA ILE A 62 8.95 8.93 -13.94
C ILE A 62 7.78 8.22 -14.63
N ASP A 63 7.60 6.93 -14.36
CA ASP A 63 6.51 6.12 -14.91
C ASP A 63 5.20 6.41 -14.16
N GLN A 64 4.22 7.00 -14.86
CA GLN A 64 2.97 7.43 -14.24
C GLN A 64 2.17 6.26 -13.63
N HIS A 65 2.18 5.10 -14.30
CA HIS A 65 1.44 3.93 -13.87
C HIS A 65 2.10 3.33 -12.63
N ALA A 66 3.40 3.08 -12.70
CA ALA A 66 4.18 2.51 -11.60
C ALA A 66 4.11 3.40 -10.35
N CYS A 67 4.14 4.73 -10.53
CA CYS A 67 3.96 5.70 -9.45
C CYS A 67 2.57 5.62 -8.82
N HIS A 68 1.51 5.61 -9.64
CA HIS A 68 0.15 5.58 -9.12
C HIS A 68 -0.13 4.25 -8.39
N GLU A 69 0.37 3.12 -8.87
CA GLU A 69 0.32 1.84 -8.16
C GLU A 69 0.90 1.95 -6.74
N ARG A 70 2.08 2.58 -6.59
CA ARG A 70 2.73 2.78 -5.30
C ARG A 70 1.89 3.65 -4.37
N ILE A 71 1.42 4.79 -4.86
CA ILE A 71 0.59 5.73 -4.09
C ILE A 71 -0.67 5.02 -3.58
N LEU A 72 -1.38 4.30 -4.45
CA LEU A 72 -2.59 3.57 -4.10
C LEU A 72 -2.33 2.45 -3.09
N LEU A 73 -1.25 1.68 -3.27
CA LEU A 73 -0.89 0.62 -2.33
C LEU A 73 -0.64 1.19 -0.92
N GLU A 74 0.15 2.26 -0.79
CA GLU A 74 0.45 2.84 0.51
C GLU A 74 -0.77 3.50 1.16
N LYS A 75 -1.66 4.10 0.38
CA LYS A 75 -2.94 4.62 0.88
C LYS A 75 -3.82 3.49 1.46
N LEU A 76 -3.92 2.37 0.73
CA LEU A 76 -4.65 1.19 1.18
C LEU A 76 -4.02 0.55 2.43
N GLU A 77 -2.69 0.45 2.49
CA GLU A 77 -1.97 -0.03 3.67
C GLU A 77 -2.18 0.90 4.88
N SER A 78 -2.20 2.22 4.67
CA SER A 78 -2.46 3.20 5.74
C SER A 78 -3.87 3.05 6.32
N HIS A 79 -4.90 2.84 5.49
CA HIS A 79 -6.25 2.57 5.99
C HIS A 79 -6.28 1.30 6.86
N PHE A 80 -5.49 0.29 6.49
CA PHE A 80 -5.40 -0.96 7.24
C PHE A 80 -4.71 -0.78 8.59
N GLU A 81 -3.61 -0.02 8.60
CA GLU A 81 -2.91 0.35 9.82
C GLU A 81 -3.82 1.14 10.78
N THR A 82 -4.60 2.08 10.26
CA THR A 82 -5.59 2.84 11.04
C THR A 82 -6.65 1.93 11.64
N ALA A 83 -7.16 0.95 10.88
CA ALA A 83 -8.12 -0.02 11.41
C ALA A 83 -7.57 -0.82 12.58
N ILE A 84 -6.32 -1.26 12.51
CA ILE A 84 -5.67 -1.97 13.61
C ILE A 84 -5.39 -1.05 14.80
N ALA A 85 -4.92 0.17 14.56
CA ALA A 85 -4.69 1.15 15.62
C ALA A 85 -5.98 1.49 16.39
N SER A 86 -7.13 1.52 15.68
CA SER A 86 -8.45 1.77 16.26
C SER A 86 -8.99 0.62 17.12
N LEU A 87 -8.34 -0.56 17.16
CA LEU A 87 -8.82 -1.70 17.97
C LEU A 87 -8.88 -1.40 19.47
N LYS A 88 -8.15 -0.38 19.94
CA LYS A 88 -8.20 0.10 21.32
C LYS A 88 -9.35 1.06 21.59
N ASN A 89 -9.97 1.62 20.55
CA ASN A 89 -11.07 2.58 20.67
C ASN A 89 -12.41 1.84 20.88
N THR A 90 -13.36 2.50 21.53
CA THR A 90 -14.67 1.93 21.86
C THR A 90 -15.68 2.01 20.71
N SER A 91 -15.57 3.00 19.80
CA SER A 91 -16.46 3.14 18.64
C SER A 91 -15.91 2.40 17.41
N PRO A 92 -16.66 1.47 16.80
CA PRO A 92 -16.29 0.85 15.52
C PRO A 92 -16.61 1.80 14.39
N THR A 93 -15.58 2.29 13.70
CA THR A 93 -15.73 2.89 12.37
C THR A 93 -15.35 1.85 11.33
N GLU A 94 -16.25 1.57 10.37
CA GLU A 94 -15.90 0.77 9.20
C GLU A 94 -14.91 1.60 8.36
N ILE A 95 -13.66 1.17 8.31
CA ILE A 95 -12.56 1.91 7.66
C ILE A 95 -12.36 1.45 6.21
N PHE A 96 -13.02 0.36 5.82
CA PHE A 96 -12.92 -0.22 4.49
C PHE A 96 -14.25 -0.22 3.77
N PRO A 97 -14.26 0.04 2.45
CA PRO A 97 -15.36 -0.36 1.60
C PRO A 97 -15.61 -1.86 1.76
N THR A 98 -16.86 -2.21 2.02
CA THR A 98 -17.29 -3.58 2.23
C THR A 98 -18.25 -4.00 1.14
N THR A 99 -18.39 -5.31 0.95
CA THR A 99 -19.35 -5.88 0.02
C THR A 99 -19.98 -7.12 0.61
N THR A 100 -21.24 -7.35 0.24
CA THR A 100 -22.00 -8.54 0.64
C THR A 100 -21.50 -9.73 -0.17
N VAL A 101 -21.37 -10.87 0.50
CA VAL A 101 -20.94 -12.14 -0.10
C VAL A 101 -21.76 -13.28 0.48
N SER A 102 -21.73 -14.45 -0.15
CA SER A 102 -22.24 -15.70 0.44
C SER A 102 -21.09 -16.68 0.55
N LEU A 103 -20.48 -16.80 1.73
CA LEU A 103 -19.38 -17.71 1.98
C LEU A 103 -19.67 -18.58 3.20
N GLU A 104 -19.81 -19.89 2.98
CA GLU A 104 -19.94 -20.89 4.04
C GLU A 104 -18.58 -21.50 4.38
N ILE A 105 -18.25 -21.52 5.66
CA ILE A 105 -17.05 -22.14 6.20
C ILE A 105 -17.47 -23.29 7.10
N ASN A 106 -17.44 -24.52 6.55
CA ASN A 106 -17.98 -25.74 7.18
C ASN A 106 -16.94 -26.50 8.02
N TYR A 107 -16.06 -25.81 8.74
CA TYR A 107 -15.09 -26.44 9.65
C TYR A 107 -14.64 -25.46 10.75
N PRO A 108 -14.21 -25.97 11.93
CA PRO A 108 -13.89 -25.14 13.08
C PRO A 108 -12.72 -24.17 12.84
N LEU A 109 -13.01 -22.87 12.94
CA LEU A 109 -12.02 -21.80 12.94
C LEU A 109 -11.38 -21.58 14.32
N SER A 110 -12.07 -21.98 15.39
CA SER A 110 -11.57 -22.03 16.77
C SER A 110 -11.68 -23.44 17.34
N LYS A 111 -10.65 -23.88 18.06
CA LYS A 111 -10.70 -25.09 18.91
C LYS A 111 -11.31 -24.81 20.28
N ASN A 112 -11.55 -23.53 20.62
CA ASN A 112 -12.01 -23.13 21.95
C ASN A 112 -13.52 -22.86 21.94
N PRO A 113 -14.35 -23.72 22.57
CA PRO A 113 -15.80 -23.58 22.56
C PRO A 113 -16.31 -22.32 23.29
N SER A 114 -15.50 -21.73 24.17
CA SER A 114 -15.86 -20.49 24.90
C SER A 114 -15.86 -19.23 24.02
N GLN A 115 -15.28 -19.27 22.82
CA GLN A 115 -15.24 -18.13 21.89
C GLN A 115 -16.52 -17.97 21.04
N ARG A 116 -17.51 -18.86 21.22
CA ARG A 116 -18.75 -18.90 20.41
C ARG A 116 -19.54 -17.58 20.38
N HIS A 117 -19.46 -16.76 21.43
CA HIS A 117 -20.32 -15.57 21.59
C HIS A 117 -19.58 -14.29 22.02
N SER A 118 -18.26 -14.20 21.80
CA SER A 118 -17.54 -13.00 22.22
C SER A 118 -17.91 -11.81 21.33
N THR A 119 -18.74 -10.90 21.85
CA THR A 119 -19.07 -9.59 21.25
C THR A 119 -17.80 -8.83 20.87
N LYS A 120 -16.72 -9.00 21.64
CA LYS A 120 -15.41 -8.41 21.34
C LYS A 120 -14.80 -8.91 20.02
N ILE A 121 -14.89 -10.21 19.74
CA ILE A 121 -14.39 -10.79 18.48
C ILE A 121 -15.24 -10.27 17.31
N ARG A 122 -16.56 -10.25 17.46
CA ARG A 122 -17.47 -9.74 16.43
C ARG A 122 -17.18 -8.27 16.11
N ASN A 123 -17.01 -7.43 17.13
CA ASN A 123 -16.66 -6.02 16.95
C ASN A 123 -15.28 -5.86 16.28
N THR A 124 -14.31 -6.70 16.63
CA THR A 124 -12.98 -6.71 16.00
C THR A 124 -13.10 -7.06 14.52
N MET A 125 -13.85 -8.10 14.16
CA MET A 125 -14.07 -8.51 12.76
C MET A 125 -14.81 -7.41 11.97
N ALA A 126 -15.84 -6.81 12.56
CA ALA A 126 -16.63 -5.76 11.93
C ALA A 126 -15.81 -4.50 11.61
N ARG A 127 -14.80 -4.14 12.43
CA ARG A 127 -13.85 -3.05 12.11
C ARG A 127 -13.05 -3.31 10.85
N PHE A 128 -12.74 -4.58 10.58
CA PHE A 128 -12.15 -5.04 9.34
C PHE A 128 -13.18 -5.36 8.26
N GLY A 129 -14.45 -4.97 8.44
CA GLY A 129 -15.51 -5.20 7.45
C GLY A 129 -15.92 -6.67 7.28
N ILE A 130 -15.54 -7.56 8.19
CA ILE A 130 -15.92 -8.98 8.18
C ILE A 130 -17.12 -9.17 9.11
N HIS A 131 -18.25 -9.57 8.54
CA HIS A 131 -19.45 -9.91 9.29
C HIS A 131 -19.87 -11.35 9.01
N TYR A 132 -20.22 -12.06 10.06
CA TYR A 132 -20.56 -13.48 10.00
C TYR A 132 -21.70 -13.83 10.95
N LYS A 133 -22.40 -14.92 10.64
CA LYS A 133 -23.37 -15.61 11.49
C LYS A 133 -22.86 -17.02 11.80
N GLY A 134 -23.48 -17.67 12.79
CA GLY A 134 -23.11 -19.02 13.20
C GLY A 134 -21.97 -19.06 14.21
N SER A 135 -21.34 -20.23 14.32
CA SER A 135 -20.42 -20.57 15.40
C SER A 135 -19.01 -20.80 14.86
N LEU A 136 -18.04 -20.03 15.35
CA LEU A 136 -16.63 -20.17 14.94
C LEU A 136 -16.01 -21.53 15.31
N SER A 137 -16.68 -22.34 16.14
CA SER A 137 -16.27 -23.70 16.48
C SER A 137 -16.89 -24.79 15.59
N ASP A 138 -17.70 -24.40 14.61
CA ASP A 138 -18.42 -25.31 13.71
C ASP A 138 -18.59 -24.63 12.35
N THR A 139 -19.82 -24.39 11.90
CA THR A 139 -20.12 -23.75 10.62
C THR A 139 -20.33 -22.24 10.78
N VAL A 140 -19.72 -21.48 9.87
CA VAL A 140 -19.74 -20.01 9.86
C VAL A 140 -20.14 -19.51 8.49
N SER A 141 -21.21 -18.71 8.47
CA SER A 141 -21.69 -18.02 7.26
C SER A 141 -21.18 -16.59 7.26
N VAL A 142 -20.19 -16.29 6.43
CA VAL A 142 -19.66 -14.93 6.24
C VAL A 142 -20.50 -14.24 5.17
N PHE A 143 -21.13 -13.12 5.55
CA PHE A 143 -22.07 -12.40 4.67
C PHE A 143 -21.59 -11.01 4.26
N LYS A 144 -20.53 -10.48 4.86
CA LYS A 144 -19.92 -9.20 4.48
C LYS A 144 -18.41 -9.28 4.67
N VAL A 145 -17.65 -8.79 3.70
CA VAL A 145 -16.18 -8.74 3.72
C VAL A 145 -15.67 -7.43 3.14
N PRO A 146 -14.41 -7.03 3.40
CA PRO A 146 -13.76 -5.99 2.62
C PRO A 146 -13.89 -6.23 1.12
N ALA A 147 -14.22 -5.17 0.37
CA ALA A 147 -14.34 -5.21 -1.08
C ALA A 147 -13.01 -5.55 -1.81
N LEU A 148 -11.90 -5.75 -1.08
CA LEU A 148 -10.66 -6.29 -1.63
C LEU A 148 -10.67 -7.82 -1.79
N PHE A 149 -11.56 -8.53 -1.09
CA PHE A 149 -11.71 -9.99 -1.18
C PHE A 149 -12.80 -10.44 -2.16
N ALA A 150 -13.57 -9.51 -2.72
CA ALA A 150 -14.69 -9.84 -3.59
C ALA A 150 -14.86 -8.82 -4.72
N THR A 151 -15.41 -9.26 -5.84
CA THR A 151 -15.76 -8.45 -7.00
C THR A 151 -17.17 -8.85 -7.43
N ASN A 152 -18.07 -7.88 -7.60
CA ASN A 152 -19.48 -8.12 -7.94
C ASN A 152 -20.18 -9.13 -7.01
N GLY A 153 -19.87 -9.08 -5.70
CA GLY A 153 -20.44 -9.98 -4.69
C GLY A 153 -19.83 -11.38 -4.65
N CYS A 154 -18.94 -11.73 -5.58
CA CYS A 154 -18.25 -13.01 -5.63
C CYS A 154 -16.86 -12.93 -5.00
N ILE A 155 -16.49 -13.93 -4.19
CA ILE A 155 -15.15 -14.05 -3.60
C ILE A 155 -14.12 -14.26 -4.73
N VAL A 156 -13.06 -13.45 -4.75
CA VAL A 156 -12.01 -13.62 -5.76
C VAL A 156 -11.20 -14.89 -5.49
N SER A 157 -10.65 -15.50 -6.53
CA SER A 157 -9.85 -16.73 -6.41
C SER A 157 -8.77 -16.61 -5.31
N GLY A 158 -8.69 -17.60 -4.44
CA GLY A 158 -7.76 -17.64 -3.30
C GLY A 158 -8.10 -16.73 -2.11
N ALA A 159 -9.12 -15.86 -2.20
CA ALA A 159 -9.52 -15.00 -1.08
C ALA A 159 -10.17 -15.79 0.06
N GLU A 160 -10.86 -16.90 -0.22
CA GLU A 160 -11.49 -17.73 0.83
C GLU A 160 -10.47 -18.18 1.89
N ASN A 161 -9.34 -18.75 1.45
CA ASN A 161 -8.28 -19.19 2.37
C ASN A 161 -7.64 -18.02 3.12
N SER A 162 -7.60 -16.83 2.50
CA SER A 162 -7.09 -15.62 3.14
C SER A 162 -8.06 -15.08 4.19
N ILE A 163 -9.38 -15.05 3.91
CA ILE A 163 -10.43 -14.72 4.88
C ILE A 163 -10.37 -15.69 6.07
N ARG A 164 -10.24 -16.99 5.79
CA ARG A 164 -10.05 -18.03 6.80
C ARG A 164 -8.84 -17.74 7.70
N LYS A 165 -7.67 -17.51 7.10
CA LYS A 165 -6.43 -17.17 7.82
C LYS A 165 -6.57 -15.87 8.60
N PHE A 166 -7.28 -14.89 8.06
CA PHE A 166 -7.54 -13.61 8.69
C PHE A 166 -8.35 -13.79 9.97
N ILE A 167 -9.45 -14.54 9.88
CA ILE A 167 -10.30 -14.85 11.03
C ILE A 167 -9.50 -15.58 12.11
N ARG A 168 -8.77 -16.65 11.74
CA ARG A 168 -7.92 -17.41 12.68
C ARG A 168 -6.84 -16.54 13.34
N THR A 169 -6.28 -15.59 12.60
CA THR A 169 -5.25 -14.67 13.10
C THR A 169 -5.82 -13.73 14.16
N ILE A 170 -7.03 -13.21 13.96
CA ILE A 170 -7.73 -12.41 14.99
C ILE A 170 -8.08 -13.27 16.20
N LEU A 171 -8.50 -14.52 16.01
CA LEU A 171 -8.79 -15.44 17.11
C LEU A 171 -7.56 -15.79 17.94
N LEU A 172 -6.39 -15.90 17.29
CA LEU A 172 -5.13 -16.25 17.93
C LEU A 172 -4.53 -15.08 18.72
N TYR A 173 -4.46 -13.89 18.13
CA TYR A 173 -3.78 -12.74 18.75
C TYR A 173 -4.72 -11.77 19.48
N GLY A 174 -6.03 -11.81 19.17
CA GLY A 174 -7.03 -10.94 19.77
C GLY A 174 -6.61 -9.47 19.80
N THR A 175 -6.88 -8.81 20.94
CA THR A 175 -6.36 -7.45 21.22
C THR A 175 -5.15 -7.46 22.15
N THR A 176 -4.59 -8.64 22.47
CA THR A 176 -3.53 -8.78 23.49
C THR A 176 -2.15 -8.50 22.91
N ASP A 177 -1.90 -8.88 21.64
CA ASP A 177 -0.65 -8.59 20.93
C ASP A 177 -0.94 -7.90 19.59
N THR A 178 -1.17 -6.58 19.65
CA THR A 178 -1.49 -5.77 18.47
C THR A 178 -0.36 -5.74 17.44
N ASN A 179 0.89 -5.92 17.86
CA ASN A 179 2.05 -5.89 16.95
C ASN A 179 2.14 -7.17 16.11
N LYS A 180 1.97 -8.34 16.74
CA LYS A 180 1.90 -9.62 16.02
C LYS A 180 0.66 -9.68 15.13
N LEU A 181 -0.50 -9.24 15.64
CA LEU A 181 -1.73 -9.13 14.86
C LEU A 181 -1.50 -8.28 13.60
N THR A 182 -0.96 -7.07 13.76
CA THR A 182 -0.66 -6.15 12.65
C THR A 182 0.21 -6.83 11.61
N THR A 183 1.30 -7.45 12.04
CA THR A 183 2.26 -8.09 11.14
C THR A 183 1.65 -9.25 10.38
N ALA A 184 0.89 -10.11 11.07
CA ALA A 184 0.25 -11.27 10.47
C ALA A 184 -0.86 -10.88 9.49
N LEU A 185 -1.75 -9.96 9.89
CA LEU A 185 -2.83 -9.53 9.03
C LEU A 185 -2.33 -8.77 7.79
N LYS A 186 -1.30 -7.91 7.93
CA LYS A 186 -0.66 -7.25 6.78
C LYS A 186 -0.18 -8.25 5.73
N LYS A 187 0.44 -9.36 6.15
CA LYS A 187 0.88 -10.41 5.23
C LYS A 187 -0.28 -11.05 4.47
N ILE A 188 -1.43 -11.22 5.13
CA ILE A 188 -2.62 -11.83 4.52
C ILE A 188 -3.27 -10.89 3.50
N VAL A 189 -3.40 -9.60 3.83
CA VAL A 189 -4.13 -8.64 2.96
C VAL A 189 -3.27 -8.08 1.84
N ARG A 190 -1.95 -7.99 2.00
CA ARG A 190 -1.04 -7.31 1.06
C ARG A 190 -1.22 -7.75 -0.40
N PRO A 191 -1.34 -9.05 -0.76
CA PRO A 191 -1.55 -9.45 -2.15
C PRO A 191 -2.83 -8.87 -2.77
N PHE A 192 -3.91 -8.77 -1.98
CA PHE A 192 -5.17 -8.18 -2.42
C PHE A 192 -5.09 -6.66 -2.51
N LEU A 193 -4.32 -6.01 -1.64
CA LEU A 193 -4.05 -4.58 -1.73
C LEU A 193 -3.23 -4.25 -2.98
N GLN A 194 -2.22 -5.06 -3.30
CA GLN A 194 -1.43 -4.94 -4.54
C GLN A 194 -2.30 -5.12 -5.78
N LEU A 195 -3.13 -6.17 -5.81
CA LEU A 195 -4.07 -6.42 -6.91
C LEU A 195 -5.05 -5.25 -7.09
N ARG A 196 -5.58 -4.72 -5.99
CA ARG A 196 -6.50 -3.57 -6.03
C ARG A 196 -5.79 -2.32 -6.53
N ALA A 197 -4.61 -2.01 -6.01
CA ALA A 197 -3.80 -0.87 -6.46
C ALA A 197 -3.49 -0.95 -7.96
N CYS A 198 -3.12 -2.12 -8.46
CA CYS A 198 -2.87 -2.36 -9.88
C CYS A 198 -4.11 -2.10 -10.75
N ARG A 199 -5.27 -2.65 -10.34
CA ARG A 199 -6.52 -2.54 -11.11
C ARG A 199 -7.12 -1.13 -11.13
N THR A 200 -6.83 -0.31 -10.12
CA THR A 200 -7.36 1.06 -10.00
C THR A 200 -6.32 2.14 -10.33
N ALA A 201 -5.08 1.75 -10.66
CA ALA A 201 -4.06 2.70 -11.07
C ALA A 201 -4.41 3.33 -12.43
N ILE A 202 -3.79 4.48 -12.68
CA ILE A 202 -3.82 5.16 -13.98
C ILE A 202 -3.18 4.18 -14.97
N ARG A 203 -3.80 4.00 -16.13
CA ARG A 203 -3.29 3.07 -17.13
C ARG A 203 -2.20 3.72 -17.96
N PHE A 204 -1.43 2.86 -18.63
CA PHE A 204 -0.50 3.31 -19.65
C PHE A 204 -1.28 3.99 -20.79
N GLY A 205 -0.85 5.19 -21.18
CA GLY A 205 -1.47 6.01 -22.22
C GLY A 205 -2.61 6.92 -21.75
N ASP A 206 -3.06 6.78 -20.49
CA ASP A 206 -4.08 7.68 -19.94
C ASP A 206 -3.52 9.10 -19.86
N PRO A 207 -4.15 10.10 -20.49
CA PRO A 207 -3.63 11.47 -20.48
C PRO A 207 -3.79 12.09 -19.09
N LEU A 208 -2.74 12.79 -18.65
CA LEU A 208 -2.76 13.60 -17.43
C LEU A 208 -2.50 15.07 -17.74
N ASP A 209 -3.33 15.94 -17.19
CA ASP A 209 -3.12 17.38 -17.28
C ASP A 209 -1.89 17.82 -16.45
N LYS A 210 -1.55 19.11 -16.52
CA LYS A 210 -0.37 19.63 -15.79
C LYS A 210 -0.54 19.55 -14.27
N SER A 211 -1.74 19.76 -13.76
CA SER A 211 -2.06 19.71 -12.33
C SER A 211 -2.04 18.27 -11.82
N GLU A 212 -2.57 17.31 -12.58
CA GLU A 212 -2.59 15.89 -12.26
C GLU A 212 -1.18 15.30 -12.20
N ARG A 213 -0.33 15.64 -13.18
CA ARG A 213 1.09 15.23 -13.16
C ARG A 213 1.82 15.77 -11.94
N ARG A 214 1.60 17.04 -11.58
CA ARG A 214 2.17 17.63 -10.37
C ARG A 214 1.68 16.90 -9.12
N LYS A 215 0.37 16.71 -8.99
CA LYS A 215 -0.24 15.98 -7.87
C LYS A 215 0.33 14.58 -7.73
N LEU A 216 0.50 13.85 -8.83
CA LEU A 216 1.08 12.50 -8.81
C LEU A 216 2.51 12.50 -8.26
N ILE A 217 3.36 13.44 -8.69
CA ILE A 217 4.72 13.59 -8.17
C ILE A 217 4.72 13.96 -6.67
N ASP A 218 3.81 14.85 -6.26
CA ASP A 218 3.71 15.29 -4.88
C ASP A 218 3.22 14.15 -3.96
N GLU A 219 2.22 13.39 -4.38
CA GLU A 219 1.74 12.20 -3.68
C GLU A 219 2.82 11.12 -3.61
N LEU A 220 3.53 10.85 -4.72
CA LEU A 220 4.66 9.93 -4.74
C LEU A 220 5.73 10.35 -3.73
N SER A 221 6.03 11.65 -3.64
CA SER A 221 7.04 12.17 -2.71
C SER A 221 6.69 11.93 -1.23
N ASN A 222 5.42 11.69 -0.91
CA ASN A 222 4.96 11.39 0.45
C ASN A 222 4.96 9.88 0.75
N CYS A 223 5.20 9.03 -0.26
CA CYS A 223 5.29 7.59 -0.08
C CYS A 223 6.56 7.18 0.69
N ARG A 224 6.47 6.11 1.48
CA ARG A 224 7.55 5.45 2.19
C ARG A 224 8.54 4.81 1.21
N LEU A 225 8.06 4.27 0.08
CA LEU A 225 8.83 3.55 -0.93
C LEU A 225 8.58 4.11 -2.35
N PRO A 226 8.90 5.39 -2.61
CA PRO A 226 8.48 6.09 -3.83
C PRO A 226 9.16 5.59 -5.10
N PHE A 227 10.24 4.82 -4.97
CA PHE A 227 11.10 4.40 -6.08
C PHE A 227 10.83 2.97 -6.56
N GLN A 228 9.77 2.34 -6.07
CA GLN A 228 9.32 1.02 -6.49
C GLN A 228 7.79 0.97 -6.56
N CYS A 229 7.22 0.35 -7.58
CA CYS A 229 5.77 0.20 -7.72
C CYS A 229 5.21 -0.81 -6.70
N ALA A 230 3.91 -1.10 -6.76
CA ALA A 230 3.28 -2.09 -5.88
C ALA A 230 3.92 -3.50 -5.97
N HIS A 231 4.51 -3.82 -7.12
CA HIS A 231 5.13 -5.11 -7.45
C HIS A 231 6.67 -5.11 -7.35
N GLY A 232 7.28 -3.98 -6.98
CA GLY A 232 8.74 -3.88 -6.82
C GLY A 232 9.51 -3.39 -8.06
N ARG A 233 8.84 -3.12 -9.19
CA ARG A 233 9.49 -2.52 -10.36
C ARG A 233 9.91 -1.07 -10.07
N PRO A 234 11.01 -0.55 -10.61
CA PRO A 234 11.37 0.86 -10.45
C PRO A 234 10.26 1.79 -10.95
N THR A 235 10.04 2.92 -10.26
CA THR A 235 9.11 3.97 -10.72
C THR A 235 9.80 5.08 -11.51
N CYS A 236 11.12 5.10 -11.52
CA CYS A 236 11.91 6.13 -12.17
C CYS A 236 13.20 5.60 -12.77
N ALA A 237 13.69 6.29 -13.80
CA ALA A 237 15.00 6.08 -14.40
C ALA A 237 15.75 7.41 -14.54
N LEU A 238 17.06 7.40 -14.28
CA LEU A 238 17.92 8.56 -14.55
C LEU A 238 18.17 8.62 -16.06
N LEU A 239 17.87 9.76 -16.67
CA LEU A 239 18.14 9.98 -18.10
C LEU A 239 19.47 10.70 -18.32
N ALA A 240 19.73 11.75 -17.56
CA ALA A 240 20.94 12.56 -17.74
C ALA A 240 21.37 13.25 -16.44
N LYS A 241 22.67 13.43 -16.30
CA LYS A 241 23.25 14.40 -15.37
C LYS A 241 23.55 15.67 -16.15
N LEU A 242 23.12 16.80 -15.62
CA LEU A 242 23.45 18.09 -16.19
C LEU A 242 24.72 18.62 -15.50
N PRO A 243 25.62 19.27 -16.26
CA PRO A 243 26.79 19.92 -15.69
C PRO A 243 26.36 21.00 -14.70
N LYS A 244 27.29 21.40 -13.82
CA LYS A 244 27.11 22.59 -12.99
C LYS A 244 26.95 23.79 -13.92
N SER A 245 25.95 24.63 -13.67
CA SER A 245 25.94 25.96 -14.26
C SER A 245 27.02 26.78 -13.57
N ASP A 246 27.95 27.31 -14.36
CA ASP A 246 29.03 28.21 -13.94
C ASP A 246 28.48 29.48 -13.26
#